data_AF-A0A2K8N9J6-F1
#
_entry.id   AF-A0A2K8N9J6-F1
#
_cell.length_a   1.000
_cell.length_b   1.000
_cell.length_c   1.000
_cell.angle_alpha   90.00
_cell.angle_beta   90.00
_cell.angle_gamma   90.00
#
_symmetry.space_group_name_H-M   'P 1'
#
loop_
_entity.id
_entity.type
_entity.pdbx_description
1 polymer ?
#
loop_
_entity_poly.entity_id
_entity_poly.type
_entity_poly.pdbx_seq_one_letter_code
_entity_poly.pdbx_strand_id
1 'polypeptide(L)' 'MLQWDHNGFWLHYRRLERGTFQWPDENPSETLKINRRQLQWLLDGLSLNQSQAHREVTARTVL' A
#
# COMPACT_ATOMS: atom_id res chain seq x y z
N MET A 1 2.81 -6.71 -6.45
CA MET A 1 4.00 -6.04 -7.04
C MET A 1 4.20 -6.58 -8.43
N LEU A 2 4.35 -5.71 -9.43
CA LEU A 2 4.72 -6.09 -10.79
C LEU A 2 6.24 -5.90 -10.89
N GLN A 3 7.00 -6.99 -11.02
CA GLN A 3 8.45 -6.93 -11.22
C GLN A 3 8.76 -7.37 -12.64
N TRP A 4 9.55 -6.57 -13.36
CA TRP A 4 10.06 -7.00 -14.66
C TRP A 4 11.38 -7.72 -14.46
N ASP A 5 11.50 -8.94 -14.98
CA ASP A 5 12.76 -9.68 -15.01
C ASP A 5 12.94 -10.39 -16.36
N HIS A 6 14.11 -10.16 -16.96
CA HIS A 6 14.62 -10.67 -18.25
C HIS A 6 13.67 -10.62 -19.46
N ASN A 7 12.57 -11.38 -19.44
CA ASN A 7 11.62 -11.52 -20.56
C ASN A 7 10.15 -11.45 -20.13
N GLY A 8 9.84 -11.03 -18.89
CA GLY A 8 8.45 -11.00 -18.47
C GLY A 8 8.16 -10.26 -17.17
N PHE A 9 6.86 -10.12 -16.89
CA PHE A 9 6.35 -9.55 -15.66
C PHE A 9 6.03 -10.64 -14.64
N TRP A 10 6.58 -10.48 -13.45
CA TRP A 10 6.21 -11.23 -12.25
C TRP A 10 5.09 -10.49 -11.54
N LEU A 11 3.95 -11.16 -11.35
CA LEU A 11 2.84 -10.66 -10.56
C LEU A 11 2.82 -11.36 -9.20
N HIS A 12 3.15 -10.62 -8.14
CA HIS A 12 2.98 -11.11 -6.78
C HIS A 12 1.50 -11.04 -6.38
N TYR A 13 0.85 -12.20 -6.27
CA TYR A 13 -0.54 -12.36 -5.84
C TYR A 13 -0.62 -12.84 -4.39
N ARG A 14 -1.38 -12.14 -3.56
CA ARG A 14 -1.69 -12.54 -2.18
C ARG A 14 -3.19 -12.46 -1.96
N ARG A 15 -3.77 -13.55 -1.44
CA ARG A 15 -5.17 -13.65 -1.06
C ARG A 15 -5.27 -13.80 0.46
N LEU A 16 -6.27 -13.17 1.06
CA LEU A 16 -6.61 -13.40 2.46
C LEU A 16 -7.55 -14.62 2.56
N GLU A 17 -7.25 -15.53 3.48
CA GLU A 17 -8.12 -16.68 3.79
C GLU A 17 -9.46 -16.23 4.40
N ARG A 18 -9.44 -15.08 5.11
CA ARG A 18 -10.63 -14.42 5.67
C ARG A 18 -10.45 -12.90 5.63
N GLY A 19 -11.52 -12.19 5.29
CA GLY A 19 -11.53 -10.72 5.20
C GLY A 19 -11.20 -10.18 3.81
N THR A 20 -11.25 -8.86 3.67
CA THR A 20 -10.99 -8.14 2.42
C THR A 20 -9.97 -7.03 2.67
N PHE A 21 -9.24 -6.64 1.62
CA PHE A 21 -8.39 -5.46 1.68
C PHE A 21 -9.26 -4.19 1.64
N GLN A 22 -8.93 -3.22 2.49
CA GLN A 22 -9.55 -1.90 2.49
C GLN A 22 -8.98 -1.06 1.33
N TRP A 23 -9.49 -1.32 0.12
CA TRP A 23 -9.07 -0.61 -1.08
C TRP A 23 -9.70 0.80 -1.10
N PRO A 24 -8.92 1.87 -1.35
CA PRO A 24 -9.38 3.25 -1.18
C PRO A 24 -10.28 3.76 -2.30
N ASP A 25 -10.28 3.11 -3.47
CA ASP A 25 -11.08 3.55 -4.62
C ASP A 25 -12.40 2.81 -4.74
N GLU A 26 -13.45 3.57 -5.02
CA GLU A 26 -14.79 3.09 -5.36
C GLU A 26 -14.82 2.42 -6.74
N ASN A 27 -13.79 2.65 -7.56
CA ASN A 27 -13.63 2.05 -8.88
C ASN A 27 -12.52 0.97 -8.87
N PRO A 28 -12.87 -0.33 -8.81
CA PRO A 28 -11.89 -1.42 -8.72
C PRO A 28 -11.04 -1.62 -9.98
N SER A 29 -11.32 -0.88 -11.05
CA SER A 29 -10.68 -1.01 -12.37
C SER A 29 -9.41 -0.16 -12.53
N GLU A 30 -9.11 0.73 -11.58
CA GLU A 30 -7.96 1.64 -11.70
C GLU A 30 -6.72 1.10 -10.98
N THR A 31 -5.56 1.21 -11.66
CA THR A 31 -4.27 0.84 -11.08
C THR A 31 -3.74 1.98 -10.21
N LEU A 32 -3.65 1.75 -8.89
CA LEU A 32 -3.07 2.74 -7.98
C LEU A 32 -1.55 2.54 -7.80
N LYS A 33 -0.78 3.63 -7.85
CA LYS A 33 0.63 3.62 -7.45
C LYS A 33 0.74 3.84 -5.94
N ILE A 34 1.27 2.86 -5.21
CA ILE A 34 1.50 2.94 -3.76
C ILE A 34 2.97 2.77 -3.41
N ASN A 35 3.38 3.36 -2.29
CA ASN A 35 4.69 3.11 -1.70
C ASN A 35 4.71 1.83 -0.84
N ARG A 36 5.90 1.42 -0.39
CA ARG A 36 6.08 0.20 0.42
C ARG A 36 5.31 0.23 1.75
N ARG A 37 5.20 1.40 2.39
CA ARG A 37 4.50 1.55 3.68
C ARG A 37 2.99 1.39 3.50
N GLN A 38 2.44 2.01 2.46
CA GLN A 38 1.06 1.84 2.04
C GLN A 38 0.72 0.39 1.69
N LEU A 39 1.62 -0.31 1.00
CA LEU A 39 1.47 -1.76 0.77
C LEU A 39 1.39 -2.51 2.09
N GLN A 40 2.27 -2.22 3.05
CA GLN A 40 2.26 -2.86 4.36
C GLN A 40 0.92 -2.63 5.08
N TRP A 41 0.39 -1.41 5.06
CA TRP A 41 -0.93 -1.11 5.61
C TRP A 41 -2.04 -1.96 5.01
N LEU A 42 -2.08 -2.12 3.69
CA LEU A 42 -3.05 -3.01 3.05
C LEU A 42 -2.89 -4.46 3.56
N LEU A 43 -1.66 -4.93 3.68
CA LEU A 43 -1.37 -6.28 4.19
C LEU A 43 -1.78 -6.46 5.66
N ASP A 44 -1.76 -5.37 6.44
CA ASP A 44 -2.18 -5.32 7.83
C ASP A 44 -3.69 -5.03 7.99
N GLY A 45 -4.43 -4.84 6.89
CA GLY A 45 -5.87 -4.56 6.87
C GLY A 45 -6.25 -3.08 7.11
N LEU A 46 -5.27 -2.18 7.07
CA LEU A 46 -5.44 -0.75 7.26
C LEU A 46 -5.76 -0.04 5.93
N SER A 47 -6.54 1.04 6.01
CA SER A 47 -6.83 1.89 4.84
C SER A 47 -5.57 2.59 4.31
N LEU A 48 -5.51 2.80 2.99
CA LEU A 48 -4.49 3.63 2.36
C LEU A 48 -4.66 5.11 2.68
N ASN A 49 -5.90 5.55 2.89
CA ASN A 49 -6.20 6.92 3.29
C ASN A 49 -6.25 7.00 4.81
N GLN A 50 -5.10 7.35 5.40
CA GLN A 50 -4.95 7.50 6.84
C GLN A 50 -5.15 8.97 7.24
N SER A 51 -6.37 9.48 7.10
CA SER A 51 -6.72 10.88 7.40
C SER A 51 -6.39 11.31 8.83
N GLN A 52 -6.29 10.36 9.77
CA GLN A 52 -5.95 10.60 11.17
C GLN A 52 -4.53 10.15 11.56
N ALA A 53 -3.70 9.70 10.63
CA ALA A 53 -2.34 9.31 10.98
C ALA A 53 -1.51 10.52 11.41
N HIS A 54 -0.71 10.32 12.46
CA HIS A 54 0.25 11.31 12.91
C HIS A 54 1.20 11.66 11.76
N ARG A 55 1.35 12.97 11.50
CA ARG A 55 2.29 13.47 10.50
C ARG A 55 3.72 13.19 10.96
N GLU A 56 4.60 12.95 10.00
CA GLU A 56 6.02 12.85 10.26
C GLU A 56 6.52 14.13 10.93
N VAL A 57 7.11 13.99 12.12
CA VAL A 57 7.69 15.10 12.85
C VAL A 57 9.05 15.39 12.24
N THR A 58 9.12 16.39 11.36
CA THR A 58 10.37 16.92 10.80
C THR A 58 11.00 17.94 11.77
N ALA A 59 11.17 17.56 13.03
CA ALA A 59 11.95 18.37 13.96
C ALA A 59 13.44 18.19 13.64
N ARG A 60 14.00 19.09 12.83
CA ARG A 60 15.44 19.29 12.75
C ARG A 60 15.85 20.20 13.90
N THR A 61 16.74 19.68 14.75
CA THR A 61 17.44 20.34 15.87
C THR A 61 16.88 19.96 17.25
N VAL A 62 17.59 19.05 17.91
CA VAL A 62 17.85 19.19 19.34
C VAL A 62 19.32 19.59 19.43
N LEU A 63 19.56 20.68 20.15
CA LEU A 63 20.82 21.42 20.30
C LEU A 63 22.03 20.52 20.64
#